data_AF-A0AAD4QBL2-F1
#
_entry.id   AF-A0AAD4QBL2-F1
#
_cell.length_a   1.000
_cell.length_b   1.000
_cell.length_c   1.000
_cell.angle_alpha   90.00
_cell.angle_beta   90.00
_cell.angle_gamma   90.00
#
_symmetry.space_group_name_H-M   'P 1'
#
loop_
_entity.id
_entity.type
_entity.pdbx_description
1 polymer ?
#
loop_
_entity_poly.entity_id
_entity_poly.type
_entity_poly.pdbx_seq_one_letter_code
_entity_poly.pdbx_strand_id
1 'polypeptide(L)'
;MFPSFGATTIRRNLLYFTMHAISTAAFVSVLALVPSLAAAIPATNPTQQPQCTQTYTVPQAEPCDTLVAKLGLSQADILSLNSGLSCDGPIPAGKVLCIKQPKPESLLAQKPAPACKTQATATDTSCDALATKFGLTRQKFVEYNDSVNSDCTNLVPGQAYCVALD
;
A
#
# COMPACT_ATOMS: atom_id res chain seq x y z
N MET A 1 25.57 -17.55 -55.77
CA MET A 1 27.03 -17.74 -55.73
C MET A 1 27.53 -17.31 -54.35
N PHE A 2 27.62 -18.25 -53.40
CA PHE A 2 28.43 -18.15 -52.18
C PHE A 2 28.91 -19.58 -51.87
N PRO A 3 30.19 -19.79 -51.52
CA PRO A 3 30.83 -21.11 -51.53
C PRO A 3 30.62 -21.89 -50.22
N SER A 4 30.58 -23.22 -50.37
CA SER A 4 30.74 -24.23 -49.32
C SER A 4 32.13 -24.24 -48.70
N PHE A 5 32.26 -24.62 -47.42
CA PHE A 5 33.30 -25.49 -46.80
C PHE A 5 32.85 -25.69 -45.34
N GLY A 6 32.92 -26.84 -44.66
CA GLY A 6 33.40 -28.19 -44.94
C GLY A 6 33.28 -28.96 -43.61
N ALA A 7 32.71 -30.16 -43.65
CA ALA A 7 32.61 -31.08 -42.51
C ALA A 7 33.88 -31.93 -42.41
N THR A 8 34.44 -32.07 -41.19
CA THR A 8 35.51 -33.04 -40.85
C THR A 8 35.52 -33.21 -39.31
N THR A 9 35.71 -34.33 -38.62
CA THR A 9 35.58 -35.78 -38.83
C THR A 9 35.87 -36.42 -37.45
N ILE A 10 34.98 -37.29 -36.97
CA ILE A 10 35.19 -38.60 -36.29
C ILE A 10 36.39 -38.80 -35.34
N ARG A 11 36.13 -39.32 -34.12
CA ARG A 11 36.57 -40.64 -33.54
C ARG A 11 35.73 -40.90 -32.28
N ARG A 12 34.78 -41.85 -32.17
CA ARG A 12 34.68 -43.32 -32.38
C ARG A 12 35.33 -44.16 -31.26
N ASN A 13 34.55 -45.16 -30.82
CA ASN A 13 34.82 -46.35 -29.98
C ASN A 13 34.45 -46.20 -28.50
N LEU A 14 33.66 -47.10 -27.90
CA LEU A 14 33.62 -48.57 -28.02
C LEU A 14 32.17 -49.04 -27.67
N LEU A 15 31.40 -49.67 -28.57
CA LEU A 15 31.10 -51.13 -28.62
C LEU A 15 31.00 -51.78 -27.22
N TYR A 16 29.91 -52.44 -26.80
CA TYR A 16 29.51 -53.79 -27.21
C TYR A 16 28.15 -54.16 -26.55
N PHE A 17 27.26 -54.81 -27.34
CA PHE A 17 26.43 -55.99 -26.99
C PHE A 17 25.36 -55.85 -25.87
N THR A 18 24.13 -56.35 -25.96
CA THR A 18 23.45 -57.34 -26.81
C THR A 18 21.95 -57.04 -26.83
N MET A 19 21.28 -57.25 -27.96
CA MET A 19 19.84 -57.55 -27.99
C MET A 19 19.59 -58.88 -27.26
N HIS A 20 18.55 -58.99 -26.43
CA HIS A 20 17.71 -60.18 -26.31
C HIS A 20 16.31 -59.77 -25.83
N ALA A 21 15.33 -60.52 -26.32
CA ALA A 21 13.94 -60.15 -26.46
C ALA A 21 13.05 -60.77 -25.35
N ILE A 22 11.85 -60.20 -25.20
CA ILE A 22 10.58 -60.81 -24.75
C ILE A 22 10.52 -61.28 -23.28
N SER A 23 9.57 -60.74 -22.50
CA SER A 23 8.40 -61.52 -22.02
C SER A 23 7.51 -60.73 -21.06
N THR A 24 6.25 -60.58 -21.48
CA THR A 24 4.99 -60.62 -20.69
C THR A 24 4.89 -59.95 -19.31
N ALA A 25 3.93 -59.02 -19.27
CA ALA A 25 2.91 -58.88 -18.23
C ALA A 25 3.34 -58.42 -16.83
N ALA A 26 2.90 -57.21 -16.46
CA ALA A 26 1.88 -57.05 -15.41
C ALA A 26 1.50 -55.57 -15.31
N PHE A 27 0.21 -55.30 -15.44
CA PHE A 27 -0.38 -54.05 -14.97
C PHE A 27 -0.21 -53.98 -13.45
N VAL A 28 0.55 -53.01 -12.95
CA VAL A 28 0.34 -52.49 -11.60
C VAL A 28 0.27 -50.98 -11.72
N SER A 29 -0.96 -50.46 -11.61
CA SER A 29 -1.20 -49.05 -11.34
C SER A 29 -0.50 -48.72 -10.03
N VAL A 30 0.66 -48.08 -10.11
CA VAL A 30 1.19 -47.31 -8.99
C VAL A 30 0.83 -45.86 -9.28
N LEU A 31 -0.30 -45.45 -8.71
CA LEU A 31 -0.63 -44.05 -8.49
C LEU A 31 0.48 -43.49 -7.60
N ALA A 32 1.56 -43.00 -8.23
CA ALA A 32 2.65 -42.37 -7.52
C ALA A 32 2.12 -41.05 -6.96
N LEU A 33 1.72 -41.10 -5.69
CA LEU A 33 1.59 -39.95 -4.80
C LEU A 33 2.96 -39.27 -4.75
N VAL A 34 3.20 -38.32 -5.66
CA VAL A 34 4.30 -37.38 -5.50
C VAL A 34 3.99 -36.51 -4.28
N PRO A 35 4.79 -36.55 -3.19
CA PRO A 35 4.67 -35.55 -2.16
C PRO A 35 5.11 -34.23 -2.79
N SER A 36 4.16 -33.33 -3.00
CA SER A 36 4.45 -31.96 -3.40
C SER A 36 5.28 -31.32 -2.29
N LEU A 37 6.61 -31.20 -2.50
CA LEU A 37 7.39 -30.18 -1.80
C LEU A 37 6.97 -28.83 -2.38
N ALA A 38 5.81 -28.34 -1.93
CA ALA A 38 5.50 -26.94 -1.97
C ALA A 38 6.51 -26.26 -1.05
N ALA A 39 7.60 -25.75 -1.62
CA ALA A 39 8.41 -24.76 -0.95
C ALA A 39 7.46 -23.58 -0.65
N ALA A 40 7.05 -23.47 0.61
CA ALA A 40 6.36 -22.29 1.09
C ALA A 40 7.32 -21.12 0.93
N ILE A 41 7.17 -20.37 -0.16
CA ILE A 41 7.69 -19.01 -0.26
C ILE A 41 7.18 -18.29 1.00
N PRO A 42 8.05 -17.68 1.83
CA PRO A 42 7.55 -16.74 2.81
C PRO A 42 6.83 -15.67 2.00
N ALA A 43 5.51 -15.58 2.16
CA ALA A 43 4.79 -14.42 1.72
C ALA A 43 5.46 -13.24 2.42
N THR A 44 6.26 -12.46 1.67
CA THR A 44 6.56 -11.11 2.09
C THR A 44 5.20 -10.46 2.21
N ASN A 45 4.73 -10.35 3.45
CA ASN A 45 3.58 -9.56 3.80
C ASN A 45 3.72 -8.26 3.00
N PRO A 46 2.80 -7.91 2.08
CA PRO A 46 2.94 -6.66 1.35
C PRO A 46 3.07 -5.60 2.44
N THR A 47 4.23 -4.95 2.49
CA THR A 47 4.49 -3.87 3.43
C THR A 47 3.26 -3.01 3.41
N GLN A 48 2.51 -3.01 4.51
CA GLN A 48 1.24 -2.33 4.60
C GLN A 48 1.58 -0.85 4.59
N GLN A 49 1.83 -0.32 3.37
CA GLN A 49 1.88 1.10 3.16
C GLN A 49 0.55 1.59 3.69
N PRO A 50 0.59 2.63 4.53
CA PRO A 50 -0.65 3.16 5.00
C PRO A 50 -1.51 3.55 3.80
N GLN A 51 -2.84 3.49 3.95
CA GLN A 51 -3.75 3.86 2.87
C GLN A 51 -3.27 5.20 2.31
N CYS A 52 -3.09 5.29 1.00
CA CYS A 52 -2.54 6.47 0.38
C CYS A 52 -3.66 7.19 -0.37
N THR A 53 -3.94 8.44 -0.02
CA THR A 53 -4.94 9.26 -0.74
C THR A 53 -4.32 10.12 -1.82
N GLN A 54 -3.01 10.35 -1.77
CA GLN A 54 -2.32 11.12 -2.78
C GLN A 54 -0.91 10.58 -3.01
N THR A 55 -0.58 10.36 -4.28
CA THR A 55 0.72 9.87 -4.72
C THR A 55 1.47 10.93 -5.52
N TYR A 56 2.79 10.84 -5.51
CA TYR A 56 3.69 11.62 -6.35
C TYR A 56 4.64 10.69 -7.11
N THR A 57 4.71 10.83 -8.44
CA THR A 57 5.70 10.12 -9.26
C THR A 57 6.91 11.02 -9.46
N VAL A 58 8.08 10.56 -9.01
CA VAL A 58 9.34 11.29 -9.13
C VAL A 58 9.71 11.43 -10.60
N PRO A 59 9.73 12.64 -11.19
CA PRO A 59 9.94 12.81 -12.63
C PRO A 59 11.39 12.58 -13.05
N GLN A 60 12.34 12.91 -12.17
CA GLN A 60 13.78 12.74 -12.39
C GLN A 60 14.46 12.44 -11.06
N ALA A 61 15.62 11.78 -11.10
CA ALA A 61 16.33 11.44 -9.87
C ALA A 61 16.76 12.72 -9.12
N GLU A 62 16.40 12.84 -7.85
CA GLU A 62 16.70 14.04 -7.05
C GLU A 62 16.97 13.70 -5.57
N PRO A 63 17.73 14.55 -4.83
CA PRO A 63 17.97 14.35 -3.41
C PRO A 63 16.67 14.38 -2.58
N CYS A 64 16.60 13.55 -1.54
CA CYS A 64 15.42 13.46 -0.68
C CYS A 64 15.04 14.82 -0.05
N ASP A 65 16.01 15.62 0.42
CA ASP A 65 15.76 16.94 1.02
C ASP A 65 15.08 17.93 0.05
N THR A 66 15.53 17.94 -1.20
CA THR A 66 14.94 18.79 -2.25
C THR A 66 13.51 18.35 -2.57
N LEU A 67 13.29 17.03 -2.63
CA LEU A 67 11.98 16.48 -2.90
C LEU A 67 10.99 16.82 -1.78
N VAL A 68 11.35 16.58 -0.52
CA VAL A 68 10.42 16.81 0.61
C VAL A 68 10.14 18.30 0.81
N ALA A 69 11.14 19.18 0.60
CA ALA A 69 10.94 20.62 0.62
C ALA A 69 9.96 21.08 -0.48
N LYS A 70 10.09 20.54 -1.70
CA LYS A 70 9.18 20.81 -2.82
C LYS A 70 7.76 20.32 -2.54
N LEU A 71 7.62 19.21 -1.81
CA LEU A 71 6.34 18.64 -1.41
C LEU A 71 5.75 19.26 -0.13
N GLY A 72 6.50 20.13 0.56
CA GLY A 72 6.10 20.68 1.86
C GLY A 72 6.01 19.65 2.97
N LEU A 73 6.81 18.59 2.92
CA LEU A 73 6.86 17.50 3.90
C LEU A 73 8.20 17.50 4.64
N SER A 74 8.23 16.91 5.84
CA SER A 74 9.51 16.57 6.47
C SER A 74 10.03 15.23 5.94
N GLN A 75 11.33 15.00 6.09
CA GLN A 75 11.94 13.70 5.81
C GLN A 75 11.31 12.59 6.67
N ALA A 76 10.97 12.88 7.93
CA ALA A 76 10.30 11.93 8.81
C ALA A 76 8.91 11.55 8.28
N ASP A 77 8.15 12.52 7.76
CA ASP A 77 6.82 12.28 7.21
C ASP A 77 6.88 11.40 5.96
N ILE A 78 7.77 11.71 5.00
CA ILE A 78 7.85 10.93 3.76
C ILE A 78 8.31 9.49 4.01
N LEU A 79 9.21 9.27 4.97
CA LEU A 79 9.67 7.94 5.37
C LEU A 79 8.57 7.16 6.10
N SER A 80 7.77 7.84 6.93
CA SER A 80 6.62 7.24 7.62
C SER A 80 5.51 6.83 6.65
N LEU A 81 5.32 7.60 5.57
CA LEU A 81 4.35 7.31 4.51
C LEU A 81 4.80 6.17 3.58
N ASN A 82 6.11 5.93 3.47
CA ASN A 82 6.70 5.00 2.51
C ASN A 82 7.66 4.05 3.20
N SER A 83 7.10 3.03 3.89
CA SER A 83 7.91 1.98 4.51
C SER A 83 8.83 1.32 3.48
N GLY A 84 10.14 1.39 3.70
CA GLY A 84 11.15 0.88 2.76
C GLY A 84 11.73 1.91 1.79
N LEU A 85 11.24 3.16 1.82
CA LEU A 85 11.97 4.29 1.24
C LEU A 85 13.23 4.58 2.08
N SER A 86 14.34 4.87 1.42
CA SER A 86 15.57 5.37 2.05
C SER A 86 15.89 6.75 1.48
N CYS A 87 16.44 7.61 2.33
CA CYS A 87 16.95 8.94 1.98
C CYS A 87 18.49 9.01 2.06
N ASP A 88 19.20 7.87 2.00
CA ASP A 88 20.67 7.81 1.98
C ASP A 88 21.27 8.20 0.62
N GLY A 89 20.43 8.45 -0.39
CA GLY A 89 20.83 8.85 -1.73
C GLY A 89 19.66 9.45 -2.53
N PRO A 90 19.89 9.80 -3.81
CA PRO A 90 18.85 10.35 -4.67
C PRO A 90 17.71 9.35 -4.87
N ILE A 91 16.47 9.84 -4.78
CA ILE A 91 15.28 9.03 -5.06
C ILE A 91 15.16 8.92 -6.58
N PRO A 92 15.16 7.71 -7.17
CA PRO A 92 15.23 7.56 -8.62
C PRO A 92 13.94 7.97 -9.33
N ALA A 93 14.09 8.38 -10.59
CA ALA A 93 12.98 8.69 -11.48
C ALA A 93 11.99 7.50 -11.61
N GLY A 94 10.71 7.80 -11.75
CA GLY A 94 9.63 6.82 -11.86
C GLY A 94 9.19 6.19 -10.54
N LYS A 95 9.85 6.49 -9.40
CA LYS A 95 9.34 6.06 -8.09
C LYS A 95 8.02 6.74 -7.78
N VAL A 96 7.01 5.95 -7.44
CA VAL A 96 5.73 6.43 -6.94
C VAL A 96 5.80 6.45 -5.42
N LEU A 97 5.62 7.63 -4.84
CA LEU A 97 5.63 7.85 -3.42
C LEU A 97 4.23 8.19 -2.94
N CYS A 98 3.86 7.67 -1.78
CA CYS A 98 2.75 8.21 -1.03
C CYS A 98 3.15 9.53 -0.39
N ILE A 99 2.39 10.59 -0.67
CA ILE A 99 2.63 11.94 -0.10
C ILE A 99 1.50 12.37 0.83
N LYS A 100 0.43 11.59 0.93
CA LYS A 100 -0.69 11.84 1.84
C LYS A 100 -1.40 10.56 2.22
N GLN A 101 -1.56 10.35 3.52
CA GLN A 101 -2.52 9.40 4.08
C GLN A 101 -3.92 10.01 4.17
N PRO A 102 -5.00 9.22 4.09
CA PRO A 102 -6.27 9.64 4.64
C PRO A 102 -6.05 9.95 6.12
N LYS A 103 -6.65 11.05 6.59
CA LYS A 103 -6.74 11.33 8.02
C LYS A 103 -7.27 10.06 8.71
N PRO A 104 -6.82 9.70 9.92
CA PRO A 104 -7.37 8.55 10.65
C PRO A 104 -8.91 8.56 10.69
N GLU A 105 -9.53 9.74 10.71
CA GLU A 105 -10.98 9.94 10.57
C GLU A 105 -11.57 9.48 9.23
N SER A 106 -10.84 9.61 8.11
CA SER A 106 -11.24 9.09 6.79
C SER A 106 -10.99 7.59 6.62
N LEU A 107 -10.10 7.00 7.43
CA LEU A 107 -9.95 5.54 7.55
C LEU A 107 -11.09 4.90 8.34
N LEU A 108 -11.76 5.73 9.15
CA LEU A 108 -12.95 5.40 9.91
C LEU A 108 -14.24 5.65 9.11
N ALA A 109 -14.22 5.61 7.78
CA ALA A 109 -15.44 5.49 6.98
C ALA A 109 -16.26 4.20 7.27
N GLN A 110 -15.83 3.39 8.26
CA GLN A 110 -16.56 2.28 8.87
C GLN A 110 -16.96 2.52 10.34
N LYS A 111 -16.58 3.66 10.96
CA LYS A 111 -17.11 4.07 12.25
C LYS A 111 -18.42 4.82 11.97
N PRO A 112 -19.57 4.30 12.42
CA PRO A 112 -20.80 5.09 12.42
C PRO A 112 -20.51 6.41 13.13
N ALA A 113 -20.97 7.53 12.54
CA ALA A 113 -20.99 8.80 13.25
C ALA A 113 -21.60 8.54 14.64
N PRO A 114 -20.97 9.03 15.73
CA PRO A 114 -21.47 8.74 17.06
C PRO A 114 -22.93 9.19 17.18
N ALA A 115 -23.76 8.37 17.84
CA ALA A 115 -25.17 8.65 17.98
C ALA A 115 -25.36 10.02 18.65
N CYS A 116 -25.95 10.93 17.88
CA CYS A 116 -26.05 12.33 18.24
C CYS A 116 -27.31 12.55 19.08
N LYS A 117 -27.12 12.81 20.37
CA LYS A 117 -28.21 13.03 21.31
C LYS A 117 -28.74 14.45 21.25
N THR A 118 -27.87 15.44 21.07
CA THR A 118 -28.24 16.85 21.07
C THR A 118 -27.51 17.59 19.96
N GLN A 119 -28.25 18.40 19.21
CA GLN A 119 -27.72 19.26 18.17
C GLN A 119 -27.87 20.73 18.53
N ALA A 120 -26.94 21.54 18.06
CA ALA A 120 -26.99 22.99 18.13
C ALA A 120 -26.72 23.58 16.75
N THR A 121 -27.49 24.60 16.40
CA THR A 121 -27.27 25.36 15.17
C THR A 121 -26.07 26.27 15.34
N ALA A 122 -25.11 26.18 14.42
CA ALA A 122 -23.98 27.11 14.39
C ALA A 122 -24.49 28.53 14.09
N THR A 123 -24.20 29.47 14.98
CA THR A 123 -24.51 30.89 14.80
C THR A 123 -23.34 31.66 14.18
N ASP A 124 -22.15 31.08 14.24
CA ASP A 124 -20.87 31.68 13.86
C ASP A 124 -20.00 30.61 13.16
N THR A 125 -18.87 31.01 12.59
CA THR A 125 -17.91 30.10 11.93
C THR A 125 -16.86 29.50 12.87
N SER A 126 -16.95 29.79 14.17
CA SER A 126 -15.98 29.30 15.16
C SER A 126 -16.49 28.06 15.91
N CYS A 127 -15.74 26.96 15.78
CA CYS A 127 -16.01 25.72 16.52
C CYS A 127 -15.82 25.93 18.02
N ASP A 128 -14.82 26.70 18.46
CA ASP A 128 -14.59 26.95 19.89
C ASP A 128 -15.77 27.72 20.49
N ALA A 129 -16.28 28.72 19.77
CA ALA A 129 -17.42 29.52 20.23
C ALA A 129 -18.68 28.65 20.39
N LEU A 130 -18.93 27.72 19.47
CA LEU A 130 -20.05 26.79 19.58
C LEU A 130 -19.80 25.72 20.66
N ALA A 131 -18.64 25.06 20.63
CA ALA A 131 -18.28 23.98 21.54
C ALA A 131 -18.29 24.43 23.00
N THR A 132 -17.74 25.61 23.30
CA THR A 132 -17.64 26.13 24.68
C THR A 132 -19.02 26.40 25.29
N LYS A 133 -20.03 26.78 24.47
CA LYS A 133 -21.43 26.94 24.96
C LYS A 133 -22.00 25.64 25.52
N PHE A 134 -21.46 24.49 25.12
CA PHE A 134 -21.87 23.16 25.57
C PHE A 134 -20.81 22.46 26.42
N GLY A 135 -19.79 23.20 26.89
CA GLY A 135 -18.72 22.65 27.73
C GLY A 135 -17.80 21.67 26.98
N LEU A 136 -17.78 21.70 25.65
CA LEU A 136 -16.90 20.87 24.83
C LEU A 136 -15.60 21.61 24.50
N THR A 137 -14.52 20.83 24.34
CA THR A 137 -13.33 21.33 23.64
C THR A 137 -13.57 21.30 22.13
N ARG A 138 -12.82 22.10 21.36
CA ARG A 138 -12.83 22.02 19.89
C ARG A 138 -12.59 20.60 19.39
N GLN A 139 -11.63 19.91 19.99
CA GLN A 139 -11.30 18.53 19.63
C GLN A 139 -12.53 17.61 19.81
N LYS A 140 -13.23 17.69 20.94
CA LYS A 140 -14.45 16.90 21.17
C LYS A 140 -15.57 17.26 20.20
N PHE A 141 -15.74 18.54 19.89
CA PHE A 141 -16.71 18.98 18.91
C PHE A 141 -16.44 18.43 17.50
N VAL A 142 -15.18 18.43 17.06
CA VAL A 142 -14.77 17.80 15.79
C VAL A 142 -14.96 16.29 15.85
N GLU A 143 -14.63 15.63 16.96
CA GLU A 143 -14.88 14.19 17.16
C GLU A 143 -16.38 13.81 17.10
N TYR A 144 -17.29 14.73 17.44
CA TYR A 144 -18.73 14.50 17.38
C TYR A 144 -19.30 14.74 15.98
N ASN A 145 -18.56 15.45 15.12
CA ASN A 145 -19.02 15.94 13.83
C ASN A 145 -17.95 15.68 12.76
N ASP A 146 -17.92 14.47 12.23
CA ASP A 146 -16.92 14.05 11.21
C ASP A 146 -16.93 14.92 9.94
N SER A 147 -18.01 15.68 9.70
CA SER A 147 -18.12 16.64 8.62
C SER A 147 -17.32 17.93 8.86
N VAL A 148 -16.88 18.20 10.09
CA VAL A 148 -16.09 19.38 10.47
C VAL A 148 -14.62 19.00 10.50
N ASN A 149 -13.77 19.78 9.84
CA ASN A 149 -12.33 19.54 9.82
C ASN A 149 -11.66 20.05 11.11
N SER A 150 -10.43 19.58 11.37
CA SER A 150 -9.67 19.94 12.58
C SER A 150 -9.35 21.44 12.68
N ASP A 151 -9.23 22.11 11.54
CA ASP A 151 -8.94 23.54 11.47
C ASP A 151 -10.20 24.41 11.63
N CYS A 152 -11.39 23.78 11.72
CA CYS A 152 -12.70 24.43 11.75
C CYS A 152 -12.96 25.39 10.57
N THR A 153 -12.33 25.17 9.42
CA THR A 153 -12.49 26.09 8.27
C THR A 153 -13.76 25.84 7.46
N ASN A 154 -14.48 24.77 7.78
CA ASN A 154 -15.67 24.33 7.06
C ASN A 154 -16.95 24.27 7.92
N LEU A 155 -16.96 24.97 9.06
CA LEU A 155 -18.17 25.16 9.85
C LEU A 155 -19.13 26.13 9.11
N VAL A 156 -20.39 25.73 8.96
CA VAL A 156 -21.40 26.47 8.20
C VAL A 156 -22.44 27.06 9.15
N PRO A 157 -22.53 28.40 9.28
CA PRO A 157 -23.60 29.04 10.03
C PRO A 157 -24.99 28.64 9.50
N GLY A 158 -25.92 28.36 10.41
CA GLY A 158 -27.25 27.85 10.09
C GLY A 158 -27.36 26.33 9.98
N GLN A 159 -26.24 25.60 9.96
CA GLN A 159 -26.24 24.13 10.01
C GLN A 159 -26.26 23.63 11.46
N ALA A 160 -26.92 22.50 11.70
CA ALA A 160 -26.95 21.84 12.98
C ALA A 160 -25.76 20.87 13.15
N TYR A 161 -25.13 20.91 14.32
CA TYR A 161 -23.99 20.08 14.69
C TYR A 161 -24.23 19.42 16.04
N CYS A 162 -23.69 18.22 16.22
CA CYS A 162 -23.77 17.44 17.44
C CYS A 162 -22.93 18.06 18.56
N VAL A 163 -23.57 18.27 19.70
CA VAL A 163 -22.97 18.85 20.91
C VAL A 163 -23.13 17.96 22.15
N ALA A 164 -23.85 16.84 22.00
CA ALA A 164 -23.84 15.74 22.97
C ALA A 164 -24.05 14.42 22.24
N LEU A 165 -23.35 13.39 22.69
CA LEU A 165 -23.56 12.00 22.27
C LEU A 165 -24.38 11.26 23.34
N ASP A 166 -24.92 10.11 22.98
CA ASP A 166 -25.55 9.18 23.94
C ASP A 166 -24.53 8.43 24.81
#